data_AF-A0A535J933-F1
#
_entry.id   AF-A0A535J933-F1
#
_cell.length_a   1.000
_cell.length_b   1.000
_cell.length_c   1.000
_cell.angle_alpha   90.00
_cell.angle_beta   90.00
_cell.angle_gamma   90.00
#
_symmetry.space_group_name_H-M   'P 1'
#
loop_
_entity.id
_entity.type
_entity.pdbx_description
1 polymer ?
#
loop_
_entity_poly.entity_id
_entity_poly.type
_entity_poly.pdbx_seq_one_letter_code
_entity_poly.pdbx_strand_id
1 'polypeptide(L)'
;MYAAGYSIRPSRSSRRAPLRHLGRWALVVAVVIGASVGLSKAALGDAAPVSRSVVVQSGDTLWGIAAARYPGDDIRVRIDDIERLNGLRSPLIEVGETLELPA
;
A
#
# COMPACT_ATOMS: atom_id res chain seq x y z
N MET A 1 15.05 -5.06 85.16
CA MET A 1 14.16 -6.11 84.58
C MET A 1 13.53 -5.54 83.31
N TYR A 2 13.37 -6.39 82.30
CA TYR A 2 13.19 -6.11 80.87
C TYR A 2 11.90 -5.35 80.46
N ALA A 3 12.01 -4.57 79.38
CA ALA A 3 10.94 -4.37 78.39
C ALA A 3 11.60 -3.96 77.05
N ALA A 4 12.18 -4.89 76.28
CA ALA A 4 11.52 -5.71 75.26
C ALA A 4 10.74 -4.84 74.24
N GLY A 5 11.41 -4.59 73.10
CA GLY A 5 10.90 -3.78 71.99
C GLY A 5 9.69 -4.40 71.31
N TYR A 6 8.76 -3.54 70.91
CA TYR A 6 7.60 -3.90 70.12
C TYR A 6 7.89 -3.57 68.65
N SER A 7 8.32 -4.58 67.89
CA SER A 7 8.36 -4.52 66.43
C SER A 7 7.17 -5.29 65.87
N ILE A 8 6.09 -4.60 65.52
CA ILE A 8 4.99 -5.22 64.77
C ILE A 8 4.66 -4.34 63.56
N ARG A 9 5.17 -4.77 62.41
CA ARG A 9 4.83 -4.23 61.08
C ARG A 9 3.98 -5.31 60.39
N PRO A 10 2.65 -5.19 60.30
CA PRO A 10 1.87 -6.26 59.69
C PRO A 10 1.87 -6.16 58.16
N SER A 11 2.37 -7.25 57.58
CA SER A 11 1.82 -8.01 56.46
C SER A 11 1.66 -7.35 55.09
N ARG A 12 2.59 -7.73 54.19
CA ARG A 12 2.43 -7.72 52.74
C ARG A 12 1.47 -8.86 52.35
N SER A 13 0.38 -8.55 51.68
CA SER A 13 -0.42 -9.54 50.93
C SER A 13 -0.55 -9.12 49.46
N SER A 14 0.48 -9.38 48.66
CA SER A 14 0.33 -9.42 47.21
C SER A 14 -0.43 -10.69 46.84
N ARG A 15 -1.76 -10.59 46.74
CA ARG A 15 -2.56 -11.59 46.01
C ARG A 15 -2.22 -11.45 44.52
N ARG A 16 -1.23 -12.20 44.05
CA ARG A 16 -1.03 -12.43 42.62
C ARG A 16 -2.13 -13.39 42.15
N ALA A 17 -3.21 -12.84 41.59
CA ALA A 17 -4.25 -13.63 40.96
C ALA A 17 -3.72 -14.32 39.67
N PRO A 18 -4.12 -15.57 39.37
CA PRO A 18 -3.58 -16.35 38.26
C PRO A 18 -4.26 -15.99 36.92
N LEU A 19 -3.85 -14.89 36.28
CA LEU A 19 -4.33 -14.51 34.94
C LEU A 19 -3.59 -15.24 33.79
N ARG A 20 -3.30 -16.53 33.93
CA ARG A 20 -2.58 -17.30 32.89
C ARG A 20 -3.49 -17.78 31.75
N HIS A 21 -4.79 -17.83 31.98
CA HIS A 21 -5.75 -18.35 30.99
C HIS A 21 -6.33 -17.25 30.09
N LEU A 22 -6.51 -16.05 30.63
CA LEU A 22 -7.09 -14.90 29.92
C LEU A 22 -6.17 -14.36 28.80
N GLY A 23 -4.85 -14.46 28.98
CA GLY A 23 -3.88 -14.05 27.95
C GLY A 23 -3.90 -14.94 26.70
N ARG A 24 -4.23 -16.23 26.83
CA ARG A 24 -4.25 -17.18 25.69
C ARG A 24 -5.44 -16.93 24.77
N TRP A 25 -6.60 -16.61 25.32
CA TRP A 25 -7.80 -16.27 24.54
C TRP A 25 -7.68 -14.91 23.84
N ALA A 26 -7.04 -13.93 24.48
CA ALA A 26 -6.77 -12.63 23.86
C ALA A 26 -5.86 -12.74 22.61
N LEU A 27 -4.89 -13.67 22.62
CA LEU A 27 -3.97 -13.89 21.50
C LEU A 27 -4.67 -14.52 20.29
N VAL A 28 -5.59 -15.46 20.51
CA VAL A 28 -6.38 -16.09 19.44
C VAL A 28 -7.28 -15.07 18.74
N VAL A 29 -7.96 -14.21 19.51
CA VAL A 29 -8.82 -13.16 18.96
C VAL A 29 -8.01 -12.14 18.15
N ALA A 30 -6.82 -11.76 18.62
CA ALA A 30 -5.93 -10.85 17.89
C ALA A 30 -5.46 -11.42 16.54
N VAL A 31 -5.16 -12.73 16.47
CA VAL A 31 -4.77 -13.41 15.22
C VAL A 31 -5.94 -13.44 14.21
N VAL A 32 -7.16 -13.72 14.67
CA VAL A 32 -8.35 -13.76 13.79
C VAL A 32 -8.69 -12.37 13.22
N ILE A 33 -8.55 -11.31 14.02
CA ILE A 33 -8.77 -9.94 13.56
C ILE A 33 -7.65 -9.50 12.60
N GLY A 34 -6.38 -9.81 12.92
CA GLY A 34 -5.24 -9.52 12.04
C GLY A 34 -5.33 -10.22 10.69
N ALA A 35 -5.75 -11.49 10.66
CA ALA A 35 -5.97 -12.24 9.43
C ALA A 35 -7.10 -11.64 8.57
N SER A 36 -8.18 -11.17 9.20
CA SER A 36 -9.32 -10.54 8.51
C SER A 36 -8.93 -9.22 7.83
N VAL A 37 -8.13 -8.38 8.48
CA VAL A 37 -7.66 -7.10 7.91
C VAL A 37 -6.61 -7.33 6.82
N GLY A 38 -5.74 -8.33 6.98
CA GLY A 38 -4.74 -8.71 5.98
C GLY A 38 -5.37 -9.20 4.67
N LEU A 39 -6.48 -9.94 4.75
CA LEU A 39 -7.17 -10.48 3.57
C LEU A 39 -7.91 -9.40 2.77
N SER A 40 -8.48 -8.38 3.43
CA SER A 40 -9.13 -7.26 2.74
C SER A 40 -8.17 -6.41 1.90
N LYS A 41 -6.91 -6.29 2.31
CA LYS A 41 -5.86 -5.60 1.54
C LYS A 41 -5.42 -6.36 0.29
N ALA A 42 -5.54 -7.69 0.28
CA ALA A 42 -5.21 -8.51 -0.88
C ALA A 42 -6.36 -8.58 -1.91
N ALA A 43 -7.61 -8.41 -1.45
CA ALA A 43 -8.80 -8.44 -2.31
C ALA A 43 -9.13 -7.09 -2.94
N LEU A 44 -8.79 -5.97 -2.29
CA LEU A 44 -8.56 -4.70 -2.98
C LEU A 44 -7.21 -4.83 -3.68
N GLY A 45 -7.18 -5.57 -4.78
CA GLY A 45 -6.11 -5.40 -5.75
C GLY A 45 -6.03 -3.91 -6.02
N ASP A 46 -4.97 -3.29 -5.53
CA ASP A 46 -4.46 -2.05 -6.08
C ASP A 46 -4.16 -2.45 -7.52
N ALA A 47 -5.16 -2.27 -8.38
CA ALA A 47 -5.01 -2.47 -9.80
C ALA A 47 -4.03 -1.37 -10.18
N ALA A 48 -2.74 -1.71 -10.08
CA ALA A 48 -1.68 -0.90 -10.63
C ALA A 48 -2.21 -0.50 -12.01
N PRO A 49 -2.28 0.82 -12.30
CA PRO A 49 -2.77 1.25 -13.60
C PRO A 49 -2.01 0.40 -14.60
N VAL A 50 -2.74 -0.36 -15.41
CA VAL A 50 -2.13 -1.27 -16.37
C VAL A 50 -1.56 -0.37 -17.45
N SER A 51 -0.41 0.24 -17.14
CA SER A 51 0.36 1.10 -18.01
C SER A 51 0.62 0.27 -19.24
N ARG A 52 0.03 0.67 -20.36
CA ARG A 52 0.16 -0.10 -21.58
C ARG A 52 1.31 0.49 -22.35
N SER A 53 2.46 -0.17 -22.33
CA SER A 53 3.62 0.25 -23.09
C SER A 53 3.43 -0.01 -24.59
N VAL A 54 3.82 0.93 -25.44
CA VAL A 54 3.86 0.77 -26.91
C VAL A 54 5.27 1.10 -27.40
N VAL A 55 5.80 0.26 -28.29
CA VAL A 55 7.08 0.52 -28.96
C VAL A 55 6.83 1.30 -30.23
N VAL A 56 7.41 2.50 -30.32
CA VAL A 56 7.27 3.42 -31.46
C VAL A 56 7.83 2.77 -32.72
N GLN A 57 7.01 2.70 -33.77
CA GLN A 57 7.40 2.20 -35.09
C GLN A 57 7.72 3.36 -36.05
N SER A 58 8.38 3.03 -37.15
CA SER A 58 8.64 4.01 -38.21
C SER A 58 7.34 4.53 -38.81
N GLY A 59 7.16 5.85 -38.78
CA GLY A 59 5.95 6.52 -39.26
C GLY A 59 4.90 6.78 -38.18
N ASP A 60 5.11 6.26 -36.96
CA ASP A 60 4.28 6.64 -35.83
C ASP A 60 4.54 8.09 -35.43
N THR A 61 3.48 8.73 -34.95
CA THR A 61 3.55 10.05 -34.33
C THR A 61 2.90 9.95 -32.97
N LEU A 62 3.34 10.77 -32.02
CA LEU A 62 2.75 10.79 -30.69
C LEU A 62 1.23 11.07 -30.75
N TRP A 63 0.83 11.93 -31.70
CA TRP A 63 -0.56 12.18 -32.02
C TRP A 63 -1.29 10.93 -32.55
N GLY A 64 -0.70 10.22 -33.51
CA GLY A 64 -1.30 9.00 -34.08
C GLY A 64 -1.48 7.90 -33.04
N ILE A 65 -0.48 7.70 -32.18
CA ILE A 65 -0.53 6.74 -31.07
C ILE A 65 -1.66 7.13 -30.09
N ALA A 66 -1.72 8.40 -29.68
CA ALA A 66 -2.75 8.88 -28.77
C ALA A 66 -4.16 8.76 -29.39
N ALA A 67 -4.35 9.19 -30.64
CA ALA A 67 -5.62 9.12 -31.34
C ALA A 67 -6.12 7.68 -31.53
N ALA A 68 -5.21 6.74 -31.83
CA ALA A 68 -5.55 5.32 -31.96
C ALA A 68 -5.93 4.69 -30.61
N ARG A 69 -5.30 5.14 -29.51
CA ARG A 69 -5.47 4.54 -28.19
C ARG A 69 -6.63 5.10 -27.38
N TYR A 70 -6.96 6.38 -27.57
CA TYR A 70 -8.00 7.11 -26.84
C TYR A 70 -9.05 7.72 -27.79
N PRO A 71 -9.83 6.89 -28.49
CA PRO A 71 -10.89 7.40 -29.36
C PRO A 71 -11.97 8.10 -28.53
N GLY A 72 -12.25 9.37 -28.86
CA GLY A 72 -13.31 10.17 -28.21
C GLY A 72 -12.87 11.02 -27.02
N ASP A 73 -11.61 10.88 -26.57
CA ASP A 73 -11.00 11.77 -25.59
C ASP A 73 -10.37 13.00 -26.27
N ASP A 74 -10.04 14.02 -25.46
CA ASP A 74 -9.19 15.11 -25.94
C ASP A 74 -7.76 14.60 -26.14
N ILE A 75 -7.40 14.40 -27.40
CA ILE A 75 -6.09 13.89 -27.84
C ILE A 75 -4.96 14.76 -27.28
N ARG A 76 -5.16 16.07 -27.16
CA ARG A 76 -4.11 17.00 -26.72
C ARG A 76 -3.78 16.80 -25.24
N VAL A 77 -4.81 16.60 -24.41
CA VAL A 77 -4.63 16.24 -22.99
C VAL A 77 -3.94 14.89 -22.85
N ARG A 78 -4.31 13.90 -23.68
CA ARG A 78 -3.68 12.57 -23.65
C ARG A 78 -2.22 12.60 -24.08
N ILE A 79 -1.85 13.44 -25.04
CA ILE A 79 -0.45 13.68 -25.41
C ILE A 79 0.31 14.25 -24.22
N ASP A 80 -0.19 15.30 -23.57
CA ASP A 80 0.44 15.91 -22.40
C ASP A 80 0.61 14.90 -21.24
N ASP A 81 -0.36 13.99 -21.07
CA ASP A 81 -0.28 12.89 -20.11
C ASP A 81 0.82 11.88 -20.47
N ILE A 82 0.92 11.48 -21.75
CA ILE A 82 1.98 10.57 -22.22
C ILE A 82 3.35 11.22 -22.07
N GLU A 83 3.49 12.50 -22.44
CA GLU A 83 4.74 13.25 -22.29
C GLU A 83 5.18 13.29 -20.83
N ARG A 84 4.27 13.65 -19.93
CA ARG A 84 4.54 13.71 -18.50
C ARG A 84 4.87 12.34 -17.90
N LEU A 85 4.18 11.29 -18.33
CA LEU A 85 4.39 9.92 -17.86
C LEU A 85 5.77 9.37 -18.28
N ASN A 86 6.22 9.72 -19.48
CA ASN A 86 7.50 9.24 -20.05
C ASN A 86 8.66 10.23 -19.86
N GLY A 87 8.41 11.40 -19.26
CA GLY A 87 9.44 12.44 -19.07
C GLY A 87 9.89 13.09 -20.39
N LEU A 88 9.04 13.10 -21.41
CA LEU A 88 9.31 13.76 -22.68
C LEU A 88 9.27 15.27 -22.48
N ARG A 89 10.25 15.98 -23.06
CA ARG A 89 10.32 17.46 -23.05
C ARG A 89 9.64 18.08 -24.27
N SER A 90 9.24 17.26 -25.22
CA SER A 90 8.72 17.63 -26.53
C SER A 90 7.95 16.43 -27.09
N PRO A 91 6.97 16.65 -27.99
CA PRO A 91 6.24 15.57 -28.69
C PRO A 91 7.09 14.77 -29.69
N LEU A 92 8.40 14.99 -29.72
CA LEU A 92 9.33 14.24 -30.55
C LEU A 92 9.59 12.88 -29.91
N ILE A 93 9.33 11.82 -30.67
CA ILE A 93 9.53 10.43 -30.28
C ILE A 93 10.46 9.75 -31.27
N GLU A 94 11.26 8.79 -30.78
CA GLU A 94 12.23 8.06 -31.60
C GLU A 94 11.75 6.64 -31.91
N VAL A 95 12.09 6.13 -33.09
CA VAL A 95 11.74 4.75 -33.47
C VAL A 95 12.47 3.76 -32.55
N GLY A 96 11.71 2.80 -32.01
CA GLY A 96 12.21 1.85 -31.01
C GLY A 96 12.08 2.33 -29.56
N GLU A 97 11.67 3.57 -29.34
CA GLU A 97 11.35 4.08 -28.01
C GLU A 97 10.12 3.35 -27.43
N THR A 98 10.17 3.02 -26.13
CA THR A 98 9.03 2.43 -25.42
C THR A 98 8.30 3.53 -24.68
N LEU A 99 7.06 3.80 -25.07
CA LEU A 99 6.19 4.80 -24.46
C LEU A 99 5.18 4.12 -23.55
N GLU A 100 5.19 4.49 -22.28
CA GLU A 100 4.14 4.18 -21.31
C GLU A 100 2.89 4.99 -21.63
N LEU A 101 1.74 4.33 -21.72
CA LEU A 101 0.47 4.98 -21.99
C LEU A 101 -0.40 4.98 -20.73
N PRO A 102 -1.07 6.10 -20.41
CA PRO A 102 -2.06 6.13 -19.33
C PRO A 102 -3.22 5.15 -19.56
N ALA A 103 -3.98 4.86 -18.49
CA ALA A 103 -5.13 3.97 -18.57
C ALA A 103 -6.33 4.63 -19.27
#